data_AF-A0A147J2S1-F1
#
_entry.id   AF-A0A147J2S1-F1
#
_cell.length_a   1.000
_cell.length_b   1.000
_cell.length_c   1.000
_cell.angle_alpha   90.00
_cell.angle_beta   90.00
_cell.angle_gamma   90.00
#
_symmetry.space_group_name_H-M   'P 1'
#
loop_
_entity.id
_entity.type
_entity.pdbx_description
1 polymer ?
#
loop_
_entity_poly.entity_id
_entity_poly.type
_entity_poly.pdbx_seq_one_letter_code
_entity_poly.pdbx_strand_id
1 'polypeptide(L)'
;LRASAHPALTQADGAPLFEADGSPAPALRRVQAALRTLHSGLPETEAFIARLLEHKLVEPIDLSFQFDNGESLRLDSLYTISLDALHALSDQAALALFRNGDLQLIYAVAGSVRHIPQLAGRRNDRLSGLAE
;
A
#
# COMPACT_ATOMS: atom_id res chain seq x y z
N LEU A 1 30.80 -6.20 -6.24
CA LEU A 1 29.66 -5.32 -5.89
C LEU A 1 29.70 -5.09 -4.39
N ARG A 2 30.16 -3.92 -3.93
CA ARG A 2 30.09 -3.57 -2.50
C ARG A 2 28.62 -3.30 -2.18
N ALA A 3 27.94 -4.27 -1.58
CA ALA A 3 26.65 -4.03 -0.95
C ALA A 3 26.86 -2.95 0.11
N SER A 4 26.21 -1.81 -0.09
CA SER A 4 26.18 -0.68 0.84
C SER A 4 25.77 -1.19 2.23
N ALA A 5 26.47 -0.77 3.27
CA ALA A 5 26.28 -1.19 4.67
C ALA A 5 24.95 -0.65 5.25
N HIS A 6 23.83 -1.14 4.73
CA HIS A 6 22.51 -0.84 5.28
C HIS A 6 22.29 -1.71 6.53
N PRO A 7 21.85 -1.16 7.67
CA PRO A 7 21.68 -1.91 8.92
C PRO A 7 20.85 -3.19 8.78
N ALA A 8 19.84 -3.18 7.91
CA ALA A 8 19.00 -4.35 7.61
C ALA A 8 19.70 -5.50 6.86
N LEU A 9 20.89 -5.24 6.30
CA LEU A 9 21.68 -6.20 5.52
C LEU A 9 22.99 -6.61 6.22
N THR A 10 23.34 -5.95 7.33
CA THR A 10 24.59 -6.17 8.07
C THR A 10 24.39 -6.83 9.43
N GLN A 11 23.18 -7.31 9.75
CA GLN A 11 22.96 -8.07 10.97
C GLN A 11 23.70 -9.41 10.91
N ALA A 12 24.44 -9.73 11.98
CA ALA A 12 25.32 -10.90 12.04
C ALA A 12 24.57 -12.25 11.92
N ASP A 13 23.27 -12.24 12.22
CA ASP A 13 22.43 -13.45 12.31
C ASP A 13 21.59 -13.68 11.04
N GLY A 14 21.87 -12.93 9.97
CA GLY A 14 21.12 -12.98 8.71
C GLY A 14 21.48 -14.16 7.81
N ALA A 15 20.50 -14.67 7.07
CA ALA A 15 20.74 -15.65 6.01
C ALA A 15 21.46 -15.00 4.81
N PRO A 16 22.40 -15.69 4.16
CA PRO A 16 23.13 -15.15 3.01
C PRO A 16 22.18 -14.85 1.84
N LEU A 17 22.47 -13.78 1.09
CA LEU A 17 21.69 -13.40 -0.10
C LEU A 17 22.06 -14.21 -1.34
N PHE A 18 23.26 -14.80 -1.36
CA PHE A 18 23.79 -15.59 -2.45
C PHE A 18 24.33 -16.92 -1.92
N GLU A 19 24.21 -17.96 -2.73
CA GLU A 19 24.87 -19.24 -2.51
C GLU A 19 26.37 -19.13 -2.83
N ALA A 20 27.15 -20.15 -2.48
CA ALA A 20 28.60 -20.17 -2.70
C ALA A 20 29.01 -20.08 -4.18
N ASP A 21 28.12 -20.50 -5.09
CA ASP A 21 28.31 -20.40 -6.55
C ASP A 21 27.94 -19.02 -7.14
N GLY A 22 27.51 -18.08 -6.28
CA GLY A 22 27.07 -16.74 -6.68
C GLY A 22 25.61 -16.67 -7.15
N SER A 23 24.86 -17.77 -7.13
CA SER A 23 23.42 -17.75 -7.45
C SER A 23 22.59 -17.12 -6.33
N PRO A 24 21.42 -16.52 -6.61
CA PRO A 24 20.57 -15.92 -5.58
C PRO A 24 20.05 -16.97 -4.60
N ALA A 25 20.21 -16.76 -3.30
CA ALA A 25 19.67 -17.63 -2.26
C ALA A 25 18.12 -17.64 -2.26
N PRO A 26 17.46 -18.65 -1.68
CA PRO A 26 15.99 -18.78 -1.68
C PRO A 26 15.24 -17.52 -1.22
N ALA A 27 15.73 -16.83 -0.19
CA ALA A 27 15.13 -15.60 0.31
C ALA A 27 15.17 -14.49 -0.75
N LEU A 28 16.32 -14.28 -1.40
CA LEU A 28 16.48 -13.29 -2.46
C LEU A 28 15.59 -13.62 -3.66
N ARG A 29 15.47 -14.90 -4.04
CA ARG A 29 14.57 -15.33 -5.13
C ARG A 29 13.11 -15.00 -4.85
N ARG A 30 12.64 -15.15 -3.60
CA ARG A 30 11.27 -14.79 -3.19
C ARG A 30 11.03 -13.28 -3.30
N VAL A 31 11.97 -12.46 -2.82
CA VAL A 31 11.88 -11.00 -2.93
C VAL A 31 11.89 -10.57 -4.39
N GLN A 32 12.80 -11.12 -5.21
CA GLN A 32 12.84 -10.85 -6.65
C GLN A 32 11.53 -11.23 -7.35
N ALA A 33 10.93 -12.36 -6.99
CA ALA A 33 9.63 -12.76 -7.53
C ALA A 33 8.53 -11.77 -7.15
N ALA A 34 8.45 -11.36 -5.88
CA ALA A 34 7.48 -10.37 -5.42
C ALA A 34 7.65 -9.03 -6.15
N LEU A 35 8.89 -8.54 -6.30
CA LEU A 35 9.18 -7.30 -7.04
C LEU A 35 8.80 -7.41 -8.52
N ARG A 36 9.03 -8.55 -9.16
CA ARG A 36 8.58 -8.78 -10.55
C ARG A 36 7.06 -8.71 -10.65
N THR A 37 6.34 -9.37 -9.75
CA THR A 37 4.87 -9.34 -9.73
C THR A 37 4.34 -7.92 -9.53
N LEU A 38 4.95 -7.16 -8.60
CA LEU A 38 4.59 -5.76 -8.38
C LEU A 38 4.84 -4.91 -9.63
N HIS A 39 6.02 -5.07 -10.25
CA HIS A 39 6.39 -4.32 -11.44
C HIS A 39 5.47 -4.63 -12.63
N SER A 40 5.12 -5.92 -12.83
CA SER A 40 4.23 -6.32 -13.92
C SER A 40 2.81 -5.81 -13.78
N GLY A 41 2.37 -5.44 -12.57
CA GLY A 41 1.03 -4.90 -12.32
C GLY A 41 0.93 -3.37 -12.40
N LEU A 42 2.04 -2.67 -12.66
CA LEU A 42 2.05 -1.21 -12.74
C LEU A 42 1.17 -0.68 -13.89
N PRO A 43 1.24 -1.21 -15.13
CA PRO A 43 0.40 -0.71 -16.22
C PRO A 43 -1.09 -0.84 -15.94
N GLU A 44 -1.52 -1.95 -15.35
CA GLU A 44 -2.92 -2.18 -14.97
C GLU A 44 -3.38 -1.21 -13.88
N THR A 45 -2.50 -0.93 -12.92
CA THR A 45 -2.75 0.04 -11.84
C THR A 45 -2.88 1.45 -12.41
N GLU A 46 -1.99 1.86 -13.31
CA GLU A 46 -2.04 3.17 -13.98
C GLU A 46 -3.33 3.32 -14.80
N ALA A 47 -3.71 2.29 -15.56
CA ALA A 47 -4.94 2.29 -16.34
C ALA A 47 -6.18 2.36 -15.43
N PHE A 48 -6.18 1.65 -14.30
CA PHE A 48 -7.26 1.72 -13.31
C PHE A 48 -7.40 3.13 -12.74
N ILE A 49 -6.30 3.74 -12.29
CA ILE A 49 -6.29 5.09 -11.74
C ILE A 49 -6.78 6.10 -12.80
N ALA A 50 -6.33 5.98 -14.05
CA ALA A 50 -6.77 6.86 -15.14
C ALA A 50 -8.30 6.86 -15.32
N ARG A 51 -8.94 5.68 -15.27
CA ARG A 51 -10.40 5.55 -15.34
C ARG A 51 -11.10 6.20 -14.15
N LEU A 52 -10.55 6.04 -12.94
CA LEU A 52 -11.12 6.70 -11.74
C LEU A 52 -11.04 8.22 -11.83
N LEU A 53 -9.93 8.75 -12.36
CA LEU A 53 -9.75 10.18 -12.56
C LEU A 53 -10.70 10.74 -13.62
N GLU A 54 -10.91 10.01 -14.72
CA GLU A 54 -11.86 10.39 -15.78
C GLU A 54 -13.29 10.52 -15.24
N HIS A 55 -13.67 9.62 -14.33
CA HIS A 55 -14.97 9.65 -13.63
C HIS A 55 -14.99 10.52 -12.36
N LYS A 56 -13.89 11.21 -12.03
CA LYS A 56 -13.76 12.07 -10.83
C LYS A 56 -14.08 11.33 -9.51
N LEU A 57 -13.66 10.07 -9.43
CA LEU A 57 -13.93 9.21 -8.28
C LEU A 57 -12.88 9.31 -7.17
N VAL A 58 -11.73 9.92 -7.44
CA VAL A 58 -10.65 10.06 -6.46
C VAL A 58 -10.86 11.32 -5.63
N GLU A 59 -10.84 11.19 -4.30
CA GLU A 59 -11.00 12.31 -3.37
C GLU A 59 -9.88 12.29 -2.31
N PRO A 60 -9.43 13.47 -1.82
CA PRO A 60 -8.43 13.53 -0.76
C PRO A 60 -9.00 13.08 0.58
N ILE A 61 -8.15 12.54 1.44
CA ILE A 61 -8.45 12.27 2.85
C ILE A 61 -7.37 12.85 3.73
N ASP A 62 -7.78 13.49 4.83
CA ASP A 62 -6.87 13.99 5.85
C ASP A 62 -6.91 13.05 7.06
N LEU A 63 -5.74 12.56 7.46
CA LEU A 63 -5.63 11.67 8.63
C LEU A 63 -4.79 12.34 9.71
N SER A 64 -5.33 12.36 10.93
CA SER A 64 -4.64 12.90 12.10
C SER A 64 -4.75 11.91 13.25
N PHE A 65 -3.62 11.60 13.88
CA PHE A 65 -3.51 10.71 15.03
C PHE A 65 -2.80 11.43 16.17
N GLN A 66 -3.22 11.13 17.40
CA GLN A 66 -2.47 11.44 18.62
C GLN A 66 -2.20 10.11 19.34
N PHE A 67 -0.96 9.93 19.77
CA PHE A 67 -0.49 8.72 20.45
C PHE A 67 -0.28 8.99 21.94
N ASP A 68 -0.30 7.92 22.75
CA ASP A 68 -0.25 8.02 24.21
C ASP A 68 1.07 8.59 24.74
N ASN A 69 2.15 8.49 23.96
CA ASN A 69 3.44 9.10 24.27
C ASN A 69 3.49 10.62 23.99
N GLY A 70 2.36 11.22 23.58
CA GLY A 70 2.25 12.64 23.23
C GLY A 70 2.68 12.98 21.80
N GLU A 71 3.16 12.00 21.01
CA GLU A 71 3.43 12.22 19.59
C GLU A 71 2.14 12.41 18.80
N SER A 72 2.18 13.27 17.80
CA SER A 72 1.10 13.44 16.83
C SER A 72 1.60 13.15 15.42
N LEU A 73 0.75 12.52 14.62
CA LEU A 73 1.01 12.25 13.21
C LEU A 73 -0.13 12.78 12.36
N ARG A 74 0.19 13.71 11.47
CA ARG A 74 -0.69 14.15 10.40
C ARG A 74 -0.17 13.59 9.08
N LEU A 75 -1.06 12.99 8.30
CA LEU A 75 -0.77 12.51 6.95
C LEU A 75 -1.62 13.33 5.98
N ASP A 76 -0.94 14.24 5.31
CA ASP A 76 -1.50 15.04 4.23
C ASP A 76 -1.16 14.37 2.88
N SER A 77 -1.90 14.69 1.82
CA SER A 77 -1.70 14.13 0.46
C SER A 77 -2.05 12.64 0.31
N LEU A 78 -3.02 12.16 1.09
CA LEU A 78 -3.63 10.84 0.89
C LEU A 78 -4.93 10.97 0.11
N TYR A 79 -5.29 9.90 -0.60
CA TYR A 79 -6.47 9.85 -1.43
C TYR A 79 -7.22 8.53 -1.21
N THR A 80 -8.53 8.58 -1.38
CA THR A 80 -9.44 7.43 -1.41
C THR A 80 -10.36 7.53 -2.61
N ILE A 81 -11.30 6.59 -2.71
CA ILE A 81 -12.36 6.59 -3.70
C ILE A 81 -13.68 7.03 -3.06
N SER A 82 -14.31 8.04 -3.65
CA SER A 82 -15.60 8.57 -3.26
C SER A 82 -16.73 7.63 -3.68
N LEU A 83 -17.39 6.99 -2.71
CA LEU A 83 -18.55 6.14 -2.99
C LEU A 83 -19.79 6.98 -3.38
N ASP A 84 -19.88 8.21 -2.89
CA ASP A 84 -20.96 9.13 -3.27
C ASP A 84 -20.83 9.51 -4.74
N ALA A 85 -19.62 9.86 -5.21
CA ALA A 85 -19.39 10.12 -6.63
C ALA A 85 -19.63 8.87 -7.50
N LEU A 86 -19.26 7.68 -6.99
CA LEU A 86 -19.53 6.41 -7.66
C LEU A 86 -21.03 6.16 -7.84
N HIS A 87 -21.84 6.40 -6.81
CA HIS A 87 -23.30 6.20 -6.85
C HIS A 87 -24.02 7.28 -7.67
N ALA A 88 -23.38 8.41 -7.92
CA ALA A 88 -23.88 9.49 -8.77
C ALA A 88 -23.51 9.33 -10.26
N LEU A 89 -22.76 8.29 -10.64
CA LEU A 89 -22.42 8.03 -12.04
C LEU A 89 -23.66 7.72 -12.88
N SER A 90 -23.56 7.99 -14.19
CA SER A 90 -24.57 7.53 -15.15
C SER A 90 -24.58 6.00 -15.25
N ASP A 91 -25.74 5.43 -15.57
CA ASP A 91 -25.91 3.99 -15.78
C ASP A 91 -24.87 3.40 -16.74
N GLN A 92 -24.55 4.15 -17.81
CA GLN A 92 -23.55 3.74 -18.80
C GLN A 92 -22.15 3.63 -18.19
N ALA A 93 -21.74 4.62 -17.39
CA ALA A 93 -20.43 4.63 -16.74
C ALA A 93 -20.34 3.54 -15.67
N ALA A 94 -21.38 3.40 -14.84
CA ALA A 94 -21.46 2.35 -13.83
C ALA A 94 -21.38 0.94 -14.44
N LEU A 95 -22.09 0.72 -15.55
CA LEU A 95 -22.06 -0.55 -16.28
C LEU A 95 -20.70 -0.84 -16.92
N ALA A 96 -20.01 0.19 -17.42
CA ALA A 96 -18.65 0.05 -17.95
C ALA A 96 -17.66 -0.37 -16.85
N LEU A 97 -17.68 0.31 -15.69
CA LEU A 97 -16.86 -0.05 -14.53
C LEU A 97 -17.15 -1.47 -14.03
N PHE A 98 -18.42 -1.89 -14.02
CA PHE A 98 -18.78 -3.26 -13.66
C PHE A 98 -18.18 -4.29 -14.63
N ARG A 99 -18.37 -4.09 -15.94
CA ARG A 99 -17.90 -5.02 -16.98
C ARG A 99 -16.38 -5.11 -17.06
N ASN A 100 -15.68 -4.01 -16.75
CA ASN A 100 -14.22 -3.98 -16.69
C ASN A 100 -13.65 -4.59 -15.41
N GLY A 101 -14.49 -4.94 -14.42
CA GLY A 101 -14.07 -5.47 -13.12
C GLY A 101 -13.60 -4.39 -12.13
N ASP A 102 -13.71 -3.11 -12.48
CA ASP A 102 -13.21 -1.99 -11.67
C ASP A 102 -13.98 -1.84 -10.36
N LEU A 103 -15.27 -2.18 -10.32
CA LEU A 103 -16.10 -2.02 -9.11
C LEU A 103 -15.54 -2.81 -7.91
N GLN A 104 -15.00 -4.01 -8.14
CA GLN A 104 -14.41 -4.80 -7.05
C GLN A 104 -13.19 -4.09 -6.44
N LEU A 105 -12.33 -3.54 -7.30
CA LEU A 105 -11.14 -2.80 -6.87
C LEU A 105 -11.53 -1.49 -6.17
N ILE A 106 -12.55 -0.80 -6.69
CA ILE A 106 -13.08 0.43 -6.10
C ILE A 106 -13.52 0.20 -4.65
N TYR A 107 -14.36 -0.81 -4.41
CA TYR A 107 -14.82 -1.12 -3.05
C TYR A 107 -13.70 -1.63 -2.14
N ALA A 108 -12.69 -2.32 -2.69
CA ALA A 108 -11.53 -2.75 -1.92
C ALA A 108 -10.71 -1.56 -1.42
N VAL A 109 -10.44 -0.56 -2.27
CA VAL A 109 -9.71 0.66 -1.90
C VAL A 109 -10.54 1.53 -0.96
N ALA A 110 -11.81 1.81 -1.27
CA ALA A 110 -12.66 2.59 -0.37
C ALA A 110 -12.79 1.92 1.02
N GLY A 111 -12.91 0.58 1.03
CA GLY A 111 -12.98 -0.21 2.25
C GLY A 111 -11.67 -0.26 3.03
N SER A 112 -10.51 -0.04 2.39
CA SER A 112 -9.21 -0.16 3.05
C SER A 112 -9.01 0.91 4.13
N VAL A 113 -9.67 2.07 3.99
CA VAL A 113 -9.61 3.18 4.94
C VAL A 113 -10.04 2.76 6.35
N ARG A 114 -10.96 1.79 6.48
CA ARG A 114 -11.43 1.27 7.78
C ARG A 114 -10.34 0.55 8.58
N HIS A 115 -9.23 0.15 7.96
CA HIS A 115 -8.10 -0.48 8.66
C HIS A 115 -7.15 0.55 9.28
N ILE A 116 -7.22 1.81 8.88
CA ILE A 116 -6.30 2.86 9.35
C ILE A 116 -6.32 3.00 10.88
N PRO A 117 -7.49 3.08 11.56
CA PRO A 117 -7.52 3.17 13.03
C PRO A 117 -6.87 1.95 13.72
N GLN A 118 -7.01 0.76 13.14
CA GLN A 118 -6.40 -0.46 13.69
C GLN A 118 -4.87 -0.41 13.57
N LEU A 119 -4.35 0.12 12.45
CA LEU A 119 -2.92 0.32 12.26
C LEU A 119 -2.37 1.39 13.21
N ALA A 120 -3.13 2.46 13.45
CA ALA A 120 -2.79 3.48 14.43
C ALA A 120 -2.70 2.89 15.85
N GLY A 121 -3.67 2.06 16.25
CA GLY A 121 -3.64 1.33 17.52
C GLY A 121 -2.40 0.45 17.68
N ARG A 122 -2.09 -0.38 16.66
CA ARG A 122 -0.87 -1.21 16.67
C ARG A 122 0.43 -0.40 16.77
N ARG A 123 0.46 0.79 16.18
CA ARG A 123 1.59 1.71 16.31
C ARG A 123 1.67 2.25 17.73
N ASN A 124 0.54 2.66 18.29
CA ASN A 124 0.45 3.15 19.66
C ASN A 124 0.95 2.10 20.66
N ASP A 125 0.48 0.86 20.55
CA ASP A 125 0.91 -0.26 21.42
C ASP A 125 2.43 -0.46 21.36
N ARG A 126 3.03 -0.33 20.18
CA ARG A 126 4.49 -0.44 20.02
C ARG A 126 5.23 0.73 20.65
N LEU A 127 4.69 1.95 20.56
CA LEU A 127 5.30 3.13 21.18
C LEU A 127 5.21 3.04 22.71
N SER A 128 4.09 2.56 23.26
CA SER A 128 3.92 2.35 24.69
C SER A 128 4.78 1.20 25.22
N GLY A 129 4.91 0.09 24.47
CA GLY A 129 5.78 -1.04 24.84
C GLY A 129 7.29 -0.80 24.66
N LEU A 130 7.69 0.34 24.07
CA LEU A 130 9.09 0.82 24.06
C LEU A 130 9.37 1.79 25.21
N ALA A 131 8.34 2.24 25.94
CA ALA A 131 8.44 3.16 27.07
C ALA A 131 8.41 2.46 28.44
N GLU A 132 8.17 1.14 28.48
CA GLU A 132 8.44 0.23 29.62
C GLU A 132 9.80 -0.45 29.47
#